data_AF-A0A7Y5FL14-F1
#
_entry.id   AF-A0A7Y5FL14-F1
#
_cell.length_a   1.000
_cell.length_b   1.000
_cell.length_c   1.000
_cell.angle_alpha   90.00
_cell.angle_beta   90.00
_cell.angle_gamma   90.00
#
_symmetry.space_group_name_H-M   'P 1'
#
loop_
_entity.id
_entity.type
_entity.pdbx_description
1 polymer ?
#
loop_
_entity_poly.entity_id
_entity_poly.type
_entity_poly.pdbx_seq_one_letter_code
_entity_poly.pdbx_strand_id
1 'polypeptide(L)'
;MSARLREEVEITTFRAGGPGGQHQNKTESGVRLKHLPTGLVVIAREHRSQIKNREEAWRRLLEKLAKRNRKPKPRKPTQVPARVREQRLREKNLHSRKKAERSHPRATPDE
;
A
#
# COMPACT_ATOMS: atom_id res chain seq x y z
N MET A 1 -19.12 13.65 14.30
CA MET A 1 -19.09 13.73 12.82
C MET A 1 -19.32 15.18 12.45
N SER A 2 -18.35 15.84 11.80
CA SER A 2 -18.44 17.28 11.52
C SER A 2 -19.59 17.60 10.57
N ALA A 3 -20.33 18.68 10.84
CA ALA A 3 -21.48 19.10 10.03
C ALA A 3 -21.09 19.29 8.56
N ARG A 4 -19.95 19.96 8.31
CA ARG A 4 -19.37 20.17 6.99
C ARG A 4 -19.17 18.89 6.17
N LEU A 5 -18.72 17.80 6.79
CA LEU A 5 -18.48 16.54 6.07
C LEU A 5 -19.80 15.92 5.57
N ARG A 6 -20.93 16.18 6.23
CA ARG A 6 -22.23 15.65 5.79
C ARG A 6 -22.74 16.38 4.55
N GLU A 7 -22.45 17.67 4.42
CA GLU A 7 -22.83 18.49 3.25
C GLU A 7 -21.98 18.16 2.03
N GLU A 8 -20.72 17.77 2.24
CA GLU A 8 -19.77 17.42 1.18
C GLU A 8 -19.92 15.97 0.66
N VAL A 9 -20.88 15.19 1.19
CA VAL A 9 -21.08 13.78 0.85
C VAL A 9 -22.46 13.56 0.24
N GLU A 10 -22.44 13.02 -0.98
CA GLU A 10 -23.64 12.56 -1.67
C GLU A 10 -23.97 11.13 -1.24
N ILE A 11 -25.21 10.91 -0.78
CA ILE A 11 -25.72 9.61 -0.35
C ILE A 11 -26.68 9.08 -1.40
N THR A 12 -26.39 7.91 -1.97
CA THR A 12 -27.26 7.22 -2.92
C THR A 12 -27.59 5.82 -2.41
N THR A 13 -28.87 5.45 -2.48
CA THR A 13 -29.33 4.08 -2.18
C THR A 13 -29.46 3.29 -3.47
N PHE A 14 -29.21 1.99 -3.40
CA PHE A 14 -29.34 1.10 -4.54
C PHE A 14 -29.60 -0.35 -4.08
N ARG A 15 -30.02 -1.21 -4.99
CA ARG A 15 -30.27 -2.63 -4.71
C ARG A 15 -28.94 -3.38 -4.61
N ALA A 16 -28.76 -4.14 -3.52
CA ALA A 16 -27.47 -4.74 -3.18
C ALA A 16 -26.86 -5.64 -4.27
N GLY A 17 -27.71 -6.25 -5.12
CA GLY A 17 -27.33 -7.14 -6.21
C GLY A 17 -26.69 -8.45 -5.71
N GLY A 18 -26.94 -9.56 -6.41
CA GLY A 18 -26.37 -10.87 -6.10
C GLY A 18 -27.42 -11.99 -6.04
N PRO A 19 -26.98 -13.25 -5.90
CA PRO A 19 -27.89 -14.39 -5.75
C PRO A 19 -28.59 -14.31 -4.39
N GLY A 20 -29.86 -13.91 -4.40
CA GLY A 20 -30.71 -13.99 -3.22
C GLY A 20 -32.19 -13.86 -3.55
N GLY A 21 -32.99 -13.92 -2.50
CA GLY A 21 -34.45 -13.96 -2.60
C GLY A 21 -35.09 -12.64 -3.01
N GLN A 22 -36.42 -12.64 -3.12
CA GLN A 22 -37.22 -11.47 -3.54
C GLN A 22 -36.90 -10.19 -2.74
N HIS A 23 -36.61 -10.33 -1.45
CA HIS A 23 -36.26 -9.20 -0.58
C HIS A 23 -34.98 -8.49 -1.05
N GLN A 24 -33.96 -9.20 -1.51
CA GLN A 24 -32.71 -8.56 -1.99
C GLN A 24 -32.90 -7.85 -3.32
N ASN A 25 -33.80 -8.37 -4.17
CA ASN A 25 -34.05 -7.83 -5.51
C ASN A 25 -35.04 -6.65 -5.53
N LYS A 26 -35.89 -6.53 -4.51
CA LYS A 26 -36.89 -5.45 -4.38
C LYS A 26 -36.41 -4.32 -3.48
N THR A 27 -35.71 -4.63 -2.38
CA THR A 27 -35.34 -3.65 -1.35
C THR A 27 -34.02 -2.95 -1.67
N GLU A 28 -34.01 -1.62 -1.62
CA GLU A 28 -32.81 -0.79 -1.78
C GLU A 28 -31.99 -0.71 -0.49
N SER A 29 -31.43 -1.85 -0.07
CA SER A 29 -30.64 -1.91 1.16
C SER A 29 -29.21 -1.38 0.99
N GLY A 30 -28.67 -1.35 -0.22
CA GLY A 30 -27.31 -0.90 -0.51
C GLY A 30 -27.18 0.62 -0.38
N VAL A 31 -26.08 1.08 0.21
CA VAL A 31 -25.77 2.51 0.38
C VAL A 31 -24.42 2.81 -0.26
N ARG A 32 -24.38 3.86 -1.06
CA ARG A 32 -23.17 4.42 -1.66
C ARG A 32 -22.99 5.84 -1.17
N LEU A 33 -21.81 6.14 -0.66
CA LEU A 33 -21.39 7.47 -0.25
C LEU A 33 -20.29 7.94 -1.20
N LYS A 34 -20.45 9.16 -1.72
CA LYS A 34 -19.45 9.84 -2.54
C LYS A 34 -19.05 11.15 -1.87
N HIS A 35 -17.79 11.26 -1.49
CA HIS A 35 -17.23 12.51 -0.97
C HIS A 35 -16.80 13.39 -2.15
N LEU A 36 -17.52 14.49 -2.37
CA LEU A 36 -17.36 15.37 -3.52
C LEU A 36 -15.95 15.97 -3.62
N PRO A 37 -15.33 16.50 -2.53
CA PRO A 37 -14.03 17.14 -2.62
C PRO A 37 -12.87 16.19 -2.98
N THR A 38 -12.93 14.92 -2.57
CA THR A 38 -11.82 13.96 -2.80
C THR A 38 -12.11 12.94 -3.90
N GLY A 39 -13.35 12.91 -4.40
CA GLY A 39 -13.83 11.91 -5.35
C GLY A 39 -13.93 10.49 -4.78
N LEU A 40 -13.77 10.30 -3.47
CA LEU A 40 -13.81 8.98 -2.86
C LEU A 40 -15.23 8.42 -2.83
N VAL A 41 -15.39 7.23 -3.40
CA VAL A 41 -16.64 6.47 -3.36
C VAL A 41 -16.49 5.26 -2.45
N VAL A 42 -17.48 5.06 -1.60
CA VAL A 42 -17.59 3.92 -0.68
C VAL A 42 -18.97 3.30 -0.83
N ILE A 43 -19.02 1.98 -0.80
CA ILE A 43 -20.24 1.20 -0.93
C ILE A 43 -20.33 0.25 0.26
N ALA A 44 -21.52 0.11 0.81
CA ALA A 44 -21.88 -0.88 1.81
C ALA A 44 -23.19 -1.57 1.42
N ARG A 45 -23.20 -2.90 1.48
CA ARG A 45 -24.31 -3.77 1.09
C ARG A 45 -24.38 -5.08 1.89
N GLU A 46 -23.62 -5.16 2.97
CA GLU A 46 -23.40 -6.38 3.77
C GLU A 46 -24.63 -6.76 4.60
N HIS A 47 -25.39 -5.78 5.05
CA HIS A 47 -26.53 -6.00 5.92
C HIS A 47 -27.86 -5.88 5.17
N ARG A 48 -28.89 -6.55 5.69
CA ARG A 48 -30.27 -6.40 5.19
C ARG A 48 -30.87 -5.01 5.42
N SER A 49 -30.37 -4.28 6.42
CA SER A 49 -30.88 -2.97 6.83
C SER A 49 -30.06 -1.85 6.21
N GLN A 50 -30.75 -0.89 5.58
CA GLN A 50 -30.16 0.32 5.01
C GLN A 50 -29.42 1.15 6.08
N ILE A 51 -29.96 1.24 7.31
CA ILE A 51 -29.36 2.04 8.39
C ILE A 51 -27.98 1.48 8.76
N LYS A 52 -27.88 0.15 8.94
CA LYS A 52 -26.60 -0.52 9.23
C LYS A 52 -25.60 -0.33 8.08
N ASN A 53 -26.06 -0.43 6.84
CA ASN A 53 -25.19 -0.19 5.69
C ASN A 53 -24.74 1.28 5.61
N ARG A 54 -25.59 2.24 5.99
CA ARG A 54 -25.22 3.66 6.05
C ARG A 54 -24.13 3.91 7.09
N GLU A 55 -24.27 3.35 8.29
CA GLU A 55 -23.26 3.45 9.36
C GLU A 55 -21.92 2.85 8.93
N GLU A 56 -21.95 1.67 8.32
CA GLU A 56 -20.75 0.99 7.83
C GLU A 56 -20.10 1.75 6.66
N ALA A 57 -20.88 2.30 5.74
CA ALA A 57 -20.37 3.15 4.67
C ALA A 57 -19.67 4.40 5.23
N TRP A 58 -20.24 5.04 6.26
CA TRP A 58 -19.63 6.19 6.92
C TRP A 58 -18.32 5.83 7.63
N ARG A 59 -18.29 4.70 8.34
CA ARG A 59 -17.07 4.19 8.99
C ARG A 59 -15.95 4.00 7.97
N ARG A 60 -16.24 3.33 6.85
CA ARG A 60 -15.28 3.10 5.75
C ARG A 60 -14.83 4.40 5.08
N LEU A 61 -15.72 5.37 4.89
CA LEU A 61 -15.37 6.66 4.32
C LEU A 61 -14.40 7.43 5.22
N LEU A 62 -14.68 7.47 6.52
CA LEU A 62 -13.81 8.10 7.50
C LEU A 62 -12.44 7.45 7.56
N GLU A 63 -12.37 6.12 7.51
CA GLU A 63 -11.10 5.39 7.47
C GLU A 63 -10.28 5.73 6.21
N LYS A 64 -10.92 5.75 5.04
CA LYS A 64 -10.25 6.15 3.78
C LYS A 64 -9.77 7.59 3.82
N LEU A 65 -10.57 8.52 4.35
CA LEU A 65 -10.17 9.92 4.51
C LEU A 65 -9.01 10.07 5.48
N ALA A 66 -9.06 9.38 6.63
CA ALA A 66 -7.96 9.37 7.59
C ALA A 66 -6.67 8.81 6.99
N LYS A 67 -6.76 7.71 6.24
CA LYS A 67 -5.62 7.11 5.54
C LYS A 67 -5.03 8.05 4.49
N ARG A 68 -5.87 8.82 3.77
CA ARG A 68 -5.42 9.81 2.78
C ARG A 68 -4.74 11.01 3.44
N ASN A 69 -5.25 11.46 4.59
CA ASN A 69 -4.65 12.58 5.33
C ASN A 69 -3.37 12.18 6.08
N ARG A 70 -3.14 10.89 6.29
CA ARG A 70 -1.93 10.38 6.94
C ARG A 70 -0.73 10.55 6.01
N LYS A 71 0.23 11.38 6.40
CA LYS A 71 1.52 11.49 5.72
C LYS A 71 2.28 10.16 5.83
N PRO A 72 2.79 9.57 4.73
CA PRO A 72 3.64 8.40 4.81
C PRO A 72 4.92 8.76 5.57
N LYS A 73 5.37 7.85 6.45
CA LYS A 73 6.66 8.03 7.12
C LYS A 73 7.77 8.03 6.06
N PRO A 74 8.72 8.97 6.07
CA PRO A 74 9.81 8.96 5.11
C PRO A 74 10.60 7.65 5.22
N ARG A 75 10.91 7.04 4.08
CA ARG A 75 11.76 5.85 4.03
C ARG A 75 13.16 6.26 4.47
N LYS A 76 13.63 5.69 5.58
CA LYS A 76 15.04 5.79 5.96
C LYS A 76 15.83 4.77 5.11
N PRO A 77 16.86 5.18 4.36
CA PRO A 77 17.67 4.24 3.61
C PRO A 77 18.39 3.30 4.59
N THR A 78 18.41 2.00 4.25
CA THR A 78 19.14 1.02 5.04
C THR A 78 20.64 1.17 4.76
N GLN A 79 21.47 1.10 5.79
CA GLN A 79 22.90 1.06 5.61
C GLN A 79 23.34 -0.28 5.01
N VAL A 80 24.41 -0.26 4.20
CA VAL A 80 25.01 -1.50 3.69
C VAL A 80 25.52 -2.34 4.87
N PRO A 81 25.10 -3.62 5.00
CA PRO A 81 25.54 -4.51 6.08
C PRO A 81 27.05 -4.70 6.11
N ALA A 82 27.62 -4.91 7.30
CA ALA A 82 29.06 -5.12 7.50
C ALA A 82 29.62 -6.25 6.63
N ARG A 83 28.92 -7.38 6.57
CA ARG A 83 29.27 -8.55 5.73
C ARG A 83 29.51 -8.18 4.26
N VAL A 84 28.68 -7.29 3.70
CA VAL A 84 28.81 -6.87 2.29
C VAL A 84 30.04 -5.96 2.11
N ARG A 85 30.39 -5.15 3.12
CA ARG A 85 31.61 -4.33 3.10
C ARG A 85 32.86 -5.21 3.17
N GLU A 86 32.85 -6.23 4.03
CA GLU A 86 33.93 -7.20 4.16
C GLU A 86 34.15 -8.00 2.87
N GLN A 87 33.08 -8.46 2.23
CA GLN A 87 33.17 -9.16 0.95
C GLN A 87 33.83 -8.29 -0.13
N ARG A 88 33.43 -7.03 -0.25
CA ARG A 88 34.05 -6.09 -1.21
C ARG A 88 35.53 -5.88 -0.93
N LEU A 89 35.92 -5.73 0.33
CA LEU A 89 37.33 -5.58 0.71
C LEU A 89 38.12 -6.85 0.35
N ARG A 90 37.55 -8.03 0.64
CA ARG A 90 38.16 -9.32 0.34
C ARG A 90 38.37 -9.51 -1.17
N GLU A 91 37.35 -9.21 -1.97
CA GLU A 91 37.41 -9.25 -3.43
C GLU A 91 38.44 -8.26 -3.99
N LYS A 92 38.47 -7.03 -3.47
CA LYS A 92 39.48 -6.02 -3.83
C LYS A 92 40.90 -6.51 -3.56
N ASN A 93 41.12 -7.12 -2.39
CA ASN A 93 42.42 -7.66 -2.00
C ASN A 93 42.83 -8.85 -2.88
N LEU A 94 41.91 -9.78 -3.14
CA LEU A 94 42.12 -10.91 -4.06
C LEU A 94 42.51 -10.43 -5.47
N HIS A 95 41.79 -9.44 -6.00
CA HIS A 95 42.06 -8.90 -7.32
C HIS A 95 43.44 -8.23 -7.39
N SER A 96 43.81 -7.44 -6.37
CA SER A 96 45.12 -6.82 -6.26
C SER A 96 46.24 -7.86 -6.24
N ARG A 97 46.10 -8.92 -5.42
CA ARG A 97 47.07 -10.02 -5.35
C ARG A 97 47.24 -10.71 -6.69
N LYS A 98 46.12 -11.06 -7.34
CA LYS A 98 46.12 -11.68 -8.67
C LYS A 98 46.83 -10.81 -9.72
N LYS A 99 46.66 -9.48 -9.66
CA LYS A 99 47.34 -8.55 -10.57
C LYS A 99 48.86 -8.51 -10.31
N ALA A 100 49.27 -8.50 -9.05
CA ALA A 100 50.69 -8.54 -8.67
C ALA A 100 51.37 -9.83 -9.16
N GLU A 101 50.72 -10.98 -8.96
CA GLU A 101 51.18 -12.30 -9.43
C GLU A 101 51.31 -12.36 -10.96
N ARG A 102 50.45 -11.65 -11.70
CA ARG A 102 50.55 -11.55 -13.18
C ARG A 102 51.64 -10.58 -13.65
N SER A 103 51.93 -9.53 -12.89
CA SER A 103 52.91 -8.50 -13.29
C SER A 103 54.37 -8.92 -13.10
N HIS A 104 54.64 -10.04 -12.45
CA HIS A 104 55.98 -10.61 -12.29
C HIS A 104 55.99 -12.05 -12.85
N PRO A 105 56.44 -12.27 -14.10
CA PRO A 105 56.84 -13.62 -14.48
C PRO A 105 58.05 -14.00 -13.61
N ARG A 106 58.04 -15.20 -13.02
CA ARG A 106 59.25 -15.73 -12.36
C ARG A 106 60.36 -15.74 -13.40
N ALA A 107 61.41 -14.96 -13.19
CA ALA A 107 62.67 -15.20 -13.90
C ALA A 107 63.04 -16.65 -13.61
N THR A 108 63.05 -17.49 -14.63
CA THR A 108 63.63 -18.83 -14.55
C THR A 108 65.09 -18.64 -14.14
N PRO A 109 65.58 -19.29 -13.08
CA PRO A 109 67.01 -19.30 -12.79
C PRO A 109 67.69 -19.99 -13.98
N ASP A 110 68.54 -19.26 -14.70
CA ASP A 110 69.35 -19.82 -15.79
C ASP A 110 70.29 -20.92 -15.24
N GLU A 111 70.43 -21.99 -16.03
CA GLU A 111 71.25 -23.20 -15.80
C GLU A 111 72.75 -22.93 -15.66
#